data_AF-A0A3R9RSI6-F1
#
_entry.id   AF-A0A3R9RSI6-F1
#
_cell.length_a   1.000
_cell.length_b   1.000
_cell.length_c   1.000
_cell.angle_alpha   90.00
_cell.angle_beta   90.00
_cell.angle_gamma   90.00
#
_symmetry.space_group_name_H-M   'P 1'
#
loop_
_entity.id
_entity.type
_entity.pdbx_description
1 polymer ?
#
loop_
_entity_poly.entity_id
_entity_poly.type
_entity_poly.pdbx_seq_one_letter_code
_entity_poly.pdbx_strand_id
1 'polypeptide(L)'
;LVLSKLKQHFPLFNRGNEANEITEFASVTWNDGITDHQVLLFKYHYVNNLPILQDQNSDKKIVKEIHKDLWGAFIFQMPALGIAASNQRSRFFEPYLSEWQSSDILINQELSIFGTDQHQLAKEMSPSLTLKLHDFFQHFNGDLIYHHEEQILCYL
;
A
#
# COMPACT_ATOMS: atom_id res chain seq x y z
N LEU A 1 17.80 9.90 4.63
CA LEU A 1 16.93 10.62 5.59
C LEU A 1 15.52 10.83 5.06
N VAL A 2 15.32 11.38 3.85
CA VAL A 2 13.97 11.63 3.27
C VAL A 2 13.16 10.34 3.03
N LEU A 3 13.74 9.34 2.35
CA LEU A 3 13.08 8.04 2.09
C LEU A 3 12.69 7.28 3.35
N SER A 4 13.56 7.28 4.37
CA SER A 4 13.28 6.64 5.66
C SER A 4 12.07 7.28 6.35
N LYS A 5 11.93 8.60 6.25
CA LYS A 5 10.77 9.34 6.79
C LYS A 5 9.49 9.03 5.99
N LEU A 6 9.56 9.01 4.66
CA LEU A 6 8.42 8.62 3.81
C LEU A 6 7.94 7.21 4.13
N LYS A 7 8.87 6.26 4.31
CA LYS A 7 8.55 4.89 4.72
C LYS A 7 7.79 4.85 6.04
N GLN A 8 8.13 5.71 7.00
CA GLN A 8 7.47 5.79 8.32
C GLN A 8 6.07 6.39 8.26
N HIS A 9 5.75 7.18 7.23
CA HIS A 9 4.41 7.75 7.06
C HIS A 9 3.37 6.73 6.59
N PHE A 10 3.80 5.58 6.04
CA PHE A 10 2.88 4.58 5.53
C PHE A 10 3.05 3.24 6.24
N PRO A 11 1.96 2.64 6.75
CA PRO A 11 2.04 1.41 7.52
C PRO A 11 2.30 0.15 6.66
N LEU A 12 2.36 0.29 5.33
CA LEU A 12 2.51 -0.82 4.37
C LEU A 12 3.94 -1.36 4.27
N PHE A 13 4.94 -0.62 4.76
CA PHE A 13 6.35 -0.93 4.57
C PHE A 13 6.95 -1.80 5.69
N ASN A 14 6.36 -2.96 5.95
CA ASN A 14 6.88 -4.00 6.84
C ASN A 14 6.37 -5.39 6.39
N ARG A 15 6.49 -5.71 5.09
CA ARG A 15 5.99 -6.97 4.51
C ARG A 15 6.84 -8.21 4.81
N GLY A 16 8.16 -8.03 4.98
CA GLY A 16 9.13 -9.06 5.34
C GLY A 16 9.33 -9.17 6.84
N ASN A 17 9.72 -10.35 7.33
CA ASN A 17 10.06 -10.55 8.74
C ASN A 17 11.56 -10.32 9.06
N GLU A 18 12.43 -10.28 8.04
CA GLU A 18 13.87 -10.04 8.22
C GLU A 18 14.31 -8.66 7.73
N ALA A 19 13.99 -8.33 6.49
CA ALA A 19 14.42 -7.09 5.84
C ALA A 19 13.28 -6.44 5.06
N ASN A 20 13.26 -5.11 5.03
CA ASN A 20 12.25 -4.28 4.41
C ASN A 20 12.88 -2.95 3.97
N GLU A 21 13.26 -2.85 2.71
CA GLU A 21 14.11 -1.75 2.24
C GLU A 21 13.63 -1.19 0.91
N ILE A 22 13.80 0.12 0.72
CA ILE A 22 13.70 0.74 -0.60
C ILE A 22 15.12 0.76 -1.15
N THR A 23 15.38 -0.01 -2.21
CA THR A 23 16.73 -0.24 -2.74
C THR A 23 17.09 0.67 -3.89
N GLU A 24 16.10 1.04 -4.71
CA GLU A 24 16.27 1.91 -5.87
C GLU A 24 15.14 2.93 -5.90
N PHE A 25 15.41 4.13 -6.41
CA PHE A 25 14.40 5.17 -6.57
C PHE A 25 14.76 6.15 -7.69
N ALA A 26 13.73 6.71 -8.31
CA ALA A 26 13.84 7.74 -9.33
C ALA A 26 12.76 8.80 -9.11
N SER A 27 13.15 10.08 -9.26
CA SER A 27 12.20 11.19 -9.20
C SER A 27 11.83 11.63 -10.60
N VAL A 28 10.53 11.78 -10.83
CA VAL A 28 9.95 12.28 -12.08
C VAL A 28 8.85 13.28 -11.77
N THR A 29 8.45 14.04 -12.77
CA THR A 29 7.26 14.89 -12.69
C THR A 29 6.17 14.27 -13.57
N TRP A 30 4.97 14.16 -13.02
CA TRP A 30 3.80 13.67 -13.72
C TRP A 30 2.76 14.79 -13.83
N ASN A 31 2.41 15.17 -15.06
CA ASN A 31 1.30 16.08 -15.32
C ASN A 31 0.02 15.26 -15.49
N ASP A 32 -0.98 15.48 -14.64
CA ASP A 32 -2.28 14.80 -14.71
C ASP A 32 -3.28 15.48 -15.68
N GLY A 33 -2.81 16.48 -16.43
CA GLY A 33 -3.60 17.37 -17.29
C GLY A 33 -4.00 18.68 -16.62
N ILE A 34 -3.86 18.78 -15.29
CA ILE A 34 -4.26 19.96 -14.50
C ILE A 34 -3.06 20.48 -13.71
N THR A 35 -2.35 19.59 -13.02
CA THR A 35 -1.23 19.92 -12.12
C THR A 35 -0.02 19.03 -12.37
N ASP A 36 1.15 19.61 -12.16
CA ASP A 36 2.42 18.89 -12.12
C ASP A 36 2.64 18.31 -10.73
N HIS A 37 2.61 16.98 -10.64
CA HIS A 37 2.90 16.23 -9.44
C HIS A 37 4.36 15.81 -9.42
N GLN A 38 5.03 16.02 -8.28
CA GLN A 38 6.28 15.31 -8.03
C GLN A 38 5.96 13.85 -7.74
N VAL A 39 6.72 12.95 -8.37
CA VAL A 39 6.57 11.51 -8.19
C VAL A 39 7.92 10.90 -7.87
N LEU A 40 7.96 10.06 -6.84
CA LEU A 40 9.11 9.24 -6.49
C LEU A 40 8.75 7.78 -6.75
N LEU A 41 9.24 7.24 -7.86
CA LEU A 41 9.17 5.81 -8.16
C LEU A 41 10.23 5.08 -7.33
N PHE A 42 9.91 3.90 -6.83
CA PHE A 42 10.84 3.14 -6.01
C PHE A 42 10.68 1.64 -6.16
N LYS A 43 11.78 0.93 -5.92
CA LYS A 43 11.84 -0.52 -5.76
C LYS A 43 11.87 -0.87 -4.28
N TYR A 44 10.92 -1.66 -3.83
CA TYR A 44 10.84 -2.16 -2.47
C TYR A 44 11.24 -3.63 -2.40
N HIS A 45 12.31 -3.91 -1.66
CA HIS A 45 12.81 -5.24 -1.40
C HIS A 45 12.40 -5.70 0.00
N TYR A 46 11.86 -6.92 0.12
CA TYR A 46 11.63 -7.53 1.41
C TYR A 46 12.02 -9.00 1.45
N VAL A 47 12.48 -9.43 2.63
CA VAL A 47 12.96 -10.80 2.88
C VAL A 47 12.10 -11.47 3.92
N ASN A 48 11.68 -12.69 3.61
CA ASN A 48 10.99 -13.57 4.53
C ASN A 48 11.81 -14.81 4.84
N ASN A 49 12.04 -15.07 6.12
CA ASN A 49 12.58 -16.33 6.61
C ASN A 49 11.45 -17.32 6.90
N LEU A 50 11.51 -18.47 6.23
CA LEU A 50 10.63 -19.61 6.51
C LEU A 50 11.43 -20.72 7.19
N PRO A 51 11.00 -21.19 8.37
CA PRO A 51 11.58 -22.38 8.97
C PRO A 51 11.19 -23.59 8.13
N ILE A 52 12.16 -24.30 7.58
CA ILE A 52 11.94 -25.62 6.99
C ILE A 52 12.00 -26.63 8.15
N LEU A 53 11.01 -27.53 8.22
CA LEU A 53 10.84 -28.50 9.30
C LEU A 53 12.15 -29.22 9.63
N GLN A 54 12.38 -29.40 10.94
CA GLN A 54 13.51 -30.15 11.48
C GLN A 54 13.50 -31.58 10.96
N ASP A 55 14.61 -32.01 10.35
CA ASP A 55 14.90 -33.43 10.25
C ASP A 55 15.19 -33.93 11.67
N GLN A 56 14.50 -34.98 12.13
CA GLN A 56 14.45 -35.41 13.55
C GLN A 56 15.82 -35.83 14.14
N ASN A 57 16.89 -35.78 13.34
CA ASN A 57 18.24 -36.21 13.70
C ASN A 57 19.31 -35.09 13.62
N SER A 58 18.95 -33.81 13.42
CA SER A 58 19.96 -32.74 13.40
C SER A 58 19.51 -31.44 14.08
N ASP A 59 20.36 -30.90 14.95
CA ASP A 59 20.20 -29.60 15.62
C ASP A 59 20.29 -28.39 14.66
N LYS A 60 20.35 -28.61 13.34
CA LYS A 60 20.52 -27.55 12.35
C LYS A 60 19.16 -27.08 11.85
N LYS A 61 18.74 -25.90 12.32
CA LYS A 61 17.62 -25.16 11.71
C LYS A 61 18.04 -24.70 10.31
N ILE A 62 17.43 -25.28 9.28
CA ILE A 62 17.56 -24.79 7.91
C ILE A 62 16.52 -23.69 7.73
N VAL A 63 16.98 -22.45 7.62
CA VAL A 63 16.14 -21.30 7.30
C VAL A 63 16.24 -21.04 5.81
N LYS A 64 15.09 -20.92 5.13
CA LYS A 64 15.05 -20.50 3.74
C LYS A 64 14.66 -19.03 3.69
N GLU A 65 15.57 -18.21 3.16
CA GLU A 65 15.30 -16.81 2.87
C GLU A 65 14.57 -16.71 1.51
N ILE A 66 13.46 -15.98 1.50
CA ILE A 66 12.70 -15.65 0.28
C ILE A 66 12.77 -14.15 0.07
N HIS A 67 13.47 -13.76 -0.99
CA HIS A 67 13.59 -12.39 -1.44
C HIS A 67 12.44 -12.05 -2.38
N LYS A 68 11.82 -10.88 -2.18
CA LYS A 68 10.74 -10.38 -3.04
C LYS A 68 10.96 -8.90 -3.34
N ASP A 69 10.71 -8.54 -4.59
CA ASP A 69 10.80 -7.18 -5.10
C ASP A 69 9.40 -6.70 -5.52
N LEU A 70 9.08 -5.46 -5.15
CA LEU A 70 7.87 -4.75 -5.55
C LEU A 70 8.25 -3.38 -6.11
N TRP A 71 7.36 -2.81 -6.91
CA TRP A 71 7.50 -1.46 -7.44
C TRP A 71 6.37 -0.61 -6.90
N GLY A 72 6.72 0.58 -6.44
CA GLY A 72 5.76 1.52 -5.88
C GLY A 72 6.06 2.95 -6.29
N ALA A 73 5.14 3.83 -5.92
CA ALA A 73 5.24 5.25 -6.19
C ALA A 73 4.73 6.06 -5.00
N PHE A 74 5.49 7.10 -4.64
CA PHE A 74 4.96 8.22 -3.85
C PHE A 74 4.58 9.35 -4.80
N ILE A 75 3.34 9.81 -4.73
CA ILE A 75 2.83 10.94 -5.50
C ILE A 75 2.54 12.07 -4.52
N PHE A 76 3.23 13.20 -4.70
CA PHE A 76 3.09 14.37 -3.85
C PHE A 76 1.99 15.30 -4.38
N GLN A 77 1.59 16.26 -3.53
CA GLN A 77 0.52 17.21 -3.83
C GLN A 77 -0.85 16.53 -4.08
N MET A 78 -1.05 15.38 -3.45
CA MET A 78 -2.33 14.67 -3.47
C MET A 78 -3.21 15.13 -2.29
N PRO A 79 -4.55 15.02 -2.39
CA PRO A 79 -5.41 15.34 -1.27
C PRO A 79 -5.18 14.38 -0.09
N ALA A 80 -5.16 14.90 1.13
CA ALA A 80 -5.03 14.09 2.35
C ALA A 80 -6.39 13.47 2.72
N LEU A 81 -6.79 12.41 2.00
CA LEU A 81 -8.13 11.82 2.14
C LEU A 81 -8.24 10.88 3.33
N GLY A 82 -7.14 10.31 3.81
CA GLY A 82 -7.19 9.28 4.85
C GLY A 82 -7.88 7.99 4.40
N ILE A 83 -7.68 7.60 3.13
CA ILE A 83 -8.27 6.40 2.52
C ILE A 83 -7.16 5.41 2.16
N ALA A 84 -7.39 4.14 2.45
CA ALA A 84 -6.59 3.02 1.97
C ALA A 84 -7.46 2.05 1.15
N ALA A 85 -6.90 1.49 0.08
CA ALA A 85 -7.58 0.52 -0.77
C ALA A 85 -6.61 -0.61 -1.13
N SER A 86 -7.10 -1.85 -1.17
CA SER A 86 -6.30 -3.03 -1.48
C SER A 86 -7.13 -4.12 -2.16
N ASN A 87 -6.57 -4.77 -3.19
CA ASN A 87 -7.11 -6.01 -3.75
C ASN A 87 -6.30 -7.26 -3.32
N GLN A 88 -5.37 -7.10 -2.38
CA GLN A 88 -4.54 -8.19 -1.86
C GLN A 88 -4.88 -8.53 -0.40
N ARG A 89 -5.62 -7.66 0.30
CA ARG A 89 -5.82 -7.74 1.75
C ARG A 89 -7.27 -7.45 2.11
N SER A 90 -7.80 -8.27 3.03
CA SER A 90 -9.13 -8.07 3.62
C SER A 90 -9.13 -7.23 4.89
N ARG A 91 -7.95 -6.81 5.37
CA ARG A 91 -7.79 -5.93 6.54
C ARG A 91 -6.61 -4.99 6.30
N PHE A 92 -6.71 -3.80 6.87
CA PHE A 92 -5.65 -2.80 6.81
C PHE A 92 -5.06 -2.50 8.18
N PHE A 93 -3.95 -1.77 8.17
CA PHE A 93 -3.21 -1.37 9.36
C PHE A 93 -3.71 -0.03 9.91
N GLU A 94 -3.43 0.24 11.19
CA GLU A 94 -3.60 1.57 11.78
C GLU A 94 -2.95 2.67 10.91
N PRO A 95 -3.58 3.85 10.74
CA PRO A 95 -4.87 4.26 11.30
C PRO A 95 -6.11 3.85 10.49
N TYR A 96 -5.97 3.08 9.41
CA TYR A 96 -7.07 2.79 8.45
C TYR A 96 -7.88 1.56 8.87
N LEU A 97 -8.56 1.64 10.01
CA LEU A 97 -9.32 0.50 10.54
C LEU A 97 -10.81 0.50 10.18
N SER A 98 -11.34 1.61 9.68
CA SER A 98 -12.77 1.75 9.36
C SER A 98 -13.03 1.23 7.95
N GLU A 99 -13.75 0.12 7.80
CA GLU A 99 -14.07 -0.45 6.49
C GLU A 99 -15.21 0.29 5.79
N TRP A 100 -15.08 0.53 4.48
CA TRP A 100 -16.14 1.04 3.61
C TRP A 100 -16.76 -0.09 2.80
N GLN A 101 -18.09 -0.07 2.70
CA GLN A 101 -18.85 -0.99 1.86
C GLN A 101 -19.59 -0.17 0.80
N SER A 102 -19.29 -0.42 -0.47
CA SER A 102 -20.05 0.10 -1.60
C SER A 102 -21.45 -0.52 -1.64
N SER A 103 -22.40 0.15 -2.29
CA SER A 103 -23.68 -0.47 -2.65
C SER A 103 -23.52 -1.59 -3.69
N ASP A 104 -22.43 -1.57 -4.45
CA ASP A 104 -22.10 -2.61 -5.42
C ASP A 104 -21.34 -3.76 -4.73
N ILE A 105 -21.99 -4.92 -4.66
CA ILE A 105 -21.47 -6.11 -3.99
C ILE A 105 -20.25 -6.68 -4.72
N LEU A 106 -20.18 -6.57 -6.05
CA LEU A 106 -19.05 -7.10 -6.82
C LEU A 106 -17.77 -6.33 -6.48
N ILE A 107 -17.87 -5.01 -6.34
CA ILE A 107 -16.74 -4.16 -5.91
C ILE A 107 -16.23 -4.61 -4.54
N ASN A 108 -17.12 -4.85 -3.57
CA ASN A 108 -16.72 -5.24 -2.21
C ASN A 108 -16.06 -6.64 -2.15
N GLN A 109 -16.27 -7.49 -3.15
CA GLN A 109 -15.63 -8.81 -3.23
C GLN A 109 -14.20 -8.72 -3.78
N GLU A 110 -13.92 -7.75 -4.65
CA GLU A 110 -12.63 -7.62 -5.35
C GLU A 110 -11.73 -6.55 -4.72
N LEU A 111 -12.32 -5.58 -4.03
CA LEU A 111 -11.64 -4.42 -3.48
C LEU A 111 -12.06 -4.15 -2.05
N SER A 112 -11.10 -4.11 -1.14
CA SER A 112 -11.30 -3.67 0.23
C SER A 112 -10.88 -2.22 0.38
N ILE A 113 -11.77 -1.38 0.92
CA ILE A 113 -11.55 0.05 1.12
C ILE A 113 -11.66 0.36 2.61
N PHE A 114 -10.73 1.16 3.11
CA PHE A 114 -10.63 1.52 4.52
C PHE A 114 -10.38 3.01 4.68
N GLY A 115 -10.75 3.56 5.83
CA GLY A 115 -10.47 4.92 6.24
C GLY A 115 -10.09 5.02 7.70
N THR A 116 -9.68 6.22 8.11
CA THR A 116 -9.35 6.54 9.51
C THR A 116 -10.59 6.59 10.40
N ASP A 117 -11.69 7.13 9.88
CA ASP A 117 -12.97 7.23 10.57
C ASP A 117 -14.14 7.10 9.59
N GLN A 118 -15.26 6.52 10.04
CA GLN A 118 -16.44 6.27 9.21
C GLN A 118 -17.08 7.55 8.66
N HIS A 119 -17.09 8.65 9.41
CA HIS A 119 -17.69 9.91 8.96
C HIS A 119 -16.88 10.57 7.85
N GLN A 120 -15.56 10.67 7.99
CA GLN A 120 -14.67 11.16 6.94
C GLN A 120 -14.75 10.24 5.72
N LEU A 121 -14.71 8.93 5.91
CA LEU A 121 -14.79 7.97 4.82
C LEU A 121 -16.09 8.12 4.02
N ALA A 122 -17.24 8.28 4.70
CA ALA A 122 -18.52 8.53 4.03
C ALA A 122 -18.58 9.85 3.25
N LYS A 123 -17.82 10.86 3.67
CA LYS A 123 -17.72 12.16 2.97
C LYS A 123 -16.87 12.05 1.71
N GLU A 124 -15.76 11.33 1.79
CA GLU A 124 -14.79 11.24 0.69
C GLU A 124 -15.16 10.13 -0.33
N MET A 125 -15.77 9.03 0.12
CA MET A 125 -16.17 7.90 -0.73
C MET A 125 -17.42 8.20 -1.55
N SER A 126 -17.24 8.87 -2.68
CA SER A 126 -18.27 9.00 -3.69
C SER A 126 -18.37 7.74 -4.58
N PRO A 127 -19.52 7.49 -5.25
CA PRO A 127 -19.62 6.44 -6.25
C PRO A 127 -18.56 6.56 -7.35
N SER A 128 -18.24 7.80 -7.75
CA SER A 128 -17.22 8.06 -8.77
C SER A 128 -15.81 7.69 -8.32
N LEU A 129 -15.46 7.94 -7.05
CA LEU A 129 -14.17 7.54 -6.49
C LEU A 129 -14.08 6.03 -6.34
N THR A 130 -15.15 5.40 -5.87
CA THR A 130 -15.26 3.94 -5.72
C THR A 130 -15.02 3.24 -7.06
N LEU A 131 -15.67 3.72 -8.13
CA LEU A 131 -15.47 3.18 -9.48
C LEU A 131 -14.05 3.41 -9.99
N LYS A 132 -13.48 4.61 -9.82
CA LYS A 132 -12.09 4.87 -10.22
C LYS A 132 -11.09 3.95 -9.53
N LEU A 133 -11.28 3.69 -8.23
CA LEU A 133 -10.45 2.75 -7.48
C LEU A 133 -10.62 1.34 -8.02
N HIS A 134 -11.86 0.90 -8.24
CA HIS A 134 -12.14 -0.40 -8.82
C HIS A 134 -11.48 -0.59 -10.19
N ASP A 135 -11.66 0.36 -11.11
CA ASP A 135 -11.06 0.35 -12.45
C ASP A 135 -9.52 0.32 -12.40
N PHE A 136 -8.93 1.04 -11.44
CA PHE A 136 -7.49 0.98 -11.19
C PHE A 136 -7.06 -0.44 -10.79
N PHE A 137 -7.75 -1.07 -9.83
CA PHE A 137 -7.40 -2.41 -9.34
C PHE A 137 -7.77 -3.56 -10.29
N GLN A 138 -8.48 -3.30 -11.39
CA GLN A 138 -8.60 -4.26 -12.50
C GLN A 138 -7.28 -4.45 -13.25
N HIS A 139 -6.39 -3.46 -13.22
CA HIS A 139 -5.12 -3.47 -13.96
C HIS A 139 -3.90 -3.59 -13.06
N PHE A 140 -4.05 -3.23 -11.79
CA PHE A 140 -2.98 -3.16 -10.81
C PHE A 140 -3.31 -4.01 -9.57
N ASN A 141 -2.28 -4.60 -8.98
CA ASN A 141 -2.42 -5.44 -7.80
C ASN A 141 -1.52 -4.90 -6.69
N GLY A 142 -2.06 -4.59 -5.53
CA GLY A 142 -1.30 -3.94 -4.45
C GLY A 142 -2.15 -3.21 -3.43
N ASP A 143 -1.51 -2.27 -2.74
CA ASP A 143 -2.08 -1.39 -1.74
C ASP A 143 -1.93 0.07 -2.23
N LEU A 144 -3.01 0.85 -2.12
CA LEU A 144 -3.04 2.28 -2.44
C LEU A 144 -3.48 3.05 -1.18
N ILE A 145 -2.69 4.01 -0.73
CA ILE A 145 -2.98 4.82 0.46
C ILE A 145 -2.90 6.31 0.12
N TYR A 146 -3.99 7.02 0.35
CA TYR A 146 -4.01 8.46 0.56
C TYR A 146 -3.72 8.74 2.04
N HIS A 147 -2.63 9.45 2.34
CA HIS A 147 -2.29 9.76 3.72
C HIS A 147 -3.39 10.61 4.40
N HIS A 148 -3.57 10.45 5.71
CA HIS A 148 -4.63 11.14 6.46
C HIS A 148 -4.31 12.61 6.78
N GLU A 149 -3.03 12.94 6.97
CA GLU A 149 -2.57 14.32 7.29
C GLU A 149 -1.65 14.96 6.22
N GLU A 150 -1.00 14.15 5.39
CA GLU A 150 0.07 14.61 4.50
C GLU A 150 -0.47 14.59 3.08
N GLN A 151 -0.02 15.52 2.24
CA GLN A 151 -0.45 15.61 0.84
C GLN A 151 0.29 14.62 -0.05
N ILE A 152 0.24 13.33 0.32
CA ILE A 152 1.01 12.26 -0.31
C ILE A 152 0.12 11.03 -0.48
N LEU A 153 0.19 10.44 -1.67
CA LEU A 153 -0.35 9.12 -1.98
C LEU A 153 0.80 8.13 -2.14
N CYS A 154 0.64 6.92 -1.62
CA CYS A 154 1.55 5.80 -1.85
C CYS A 154 0.83 4.65 -2.52
N TYR A 155 1.45 4.08 -3.56
CA TYR A 155 1.06 2.79 -4.14
C TYR A 155 2.20 1.77 -3.94
N LEU A 156 1.88 0.53 -3.53
CA LEU A 156 2.82 -0.59 -3.41
C LEU A 156 2.21 -1.98 -3.67
#